data_AF-R4LSU5-F1
#
_entry.id   AF-R4LSU5-F1
#
_cell.length_a   1.000
_cell.length_b   1.000
_cell.length_c   1.000
_cell.angle_alpha   90.00
_cell.angle_beta   90.00
_cell.angle_gamma   90.00
#
_symmetry.space_group_name_H-M   'P 1'
#
loop_
_entity.id
_entity.type
_entity.pdbx_description
1 polymer ?
#
loop_
_entity_poly.entity_id
_entity_poly.type
_entity_poly.pdbx_seq_one_letter_code
_entity_poly.pdbx_strand_id
1 'polypeptide(L)' 'MVPLFRIYAVLLLARGVEVTSADVHNAWAAWMAGRDSGHAQLKPYPELAPEVAGRDERYAEAIRQVARLMAANRPR' A
#
# COMPACT_ATOMS: atom_id res chain seq x y z
N MET A 1 -14.98 2.35 -9.40
CA MET A 1 -13.94 2.27 -8.35
C MET A 1 -12.77 3.17 -8.71
N VAL A 2 -12.13 3.76 -7.69
CA VAL A 2 -10.89 4.52 -7.87
C VAL A 2 -9.75 3.55 -8.25
N PRO A 3 -8.85 3.90 -9.20
CA PRO A 3 -7.66 3.10 -9.46
C PRO A 3 -6.78 2.93 -8.21
N LEU A 4 -6.26 1.71 -7.98
CA LEU A 4 -5.46 1.36 -6.79
C LEU A 4 -4.28 2.32 -6.54
N PHE A 5 -3.60 2.77 -7.61
CA PHE A 5 -2.47 3.68 -7.48
C PHE A 5 -2.83 5.03 -6.82
N ARG A 6 -4.09 5.48 -6.93
CA ARG A 6 -4.55 6.71 -6.26
C ARG A 6 -4.70 6.49 -4.76
N ILE A 7 -5.08 5.29 -4.33
CA ILE A 7 -5.15 4.92 -2.90
C ILE A 7 -3.73 4.87 -2.33
N TYR A 8 -2.76 4.34 -3.08
CA TYR A 8 -1.35 4.37 -2.70
C TYR A 8 -0.78 5.79 -2.65
N ALA A 9 -1.22 6.70 -3.53
CA ALA A 9 -0.87 8.11 -3.43
C ALA A 9 -1.43 8.76 -2.13
N VAL A 10 -2.61 8.34 -1.66
CA VAL A 10 -3.13 8.78 -0.36
C VAL A 10 -2.28 8.22 0.79
N LEU A 11 -1.87 6.95 0.74
CA LEU A 11 -0.96 6.38 1.74
C LEU A 11 0.38 7.14 1.80
N LEU A 12 0.96 7.46 0.63
CA LEU A 12 2.15 8.30 0.52
C LEU A 12 1.97 9.64 1.25
N LEU A 13 0.86 10.34 0.99
CA LEU A 13 0.60 11.65 1.61
C LEU A 13 0.30 11.57 3.11
N ALA A 14 -0.34 10.49 3.56
CA ALA A 14 -0.76 10.32 4.96
C ALA A 14 0.36 9.78 5.87
N ARG A 15 1.20 8.89 5.35
CA ARG A 15 2.18 8.12 6.15
C ARG A 15 3.62 8.30 5.67
N GLY A 16 3.84 8.69 4.41
CA GLY A 16 5.18 8.97 3.88
C GLY A 16 6.14 7.80 4.05
N VAL A 17 7.24 8.02 4.77
CA VAL A 17 8.27 7.00 5.02
C VAL A 17 7.83 5.92 6.02
N GLU A 18 6.76 6.16 6.77
CA GLU A 18 6.20 5.23 7.78
C GLU A 18 5.15 4.27 7.20
N VAL A 19 5.06 4.16 5.88
CA VAL A 19 4.20 3.18 5.20
C VAL A 19 4.75 1.78 5.41
N THR A 20 3.87 0.89 5.86
CA THR A 20 4.15 -0.53 6.07
C THR A 20 3.50 -1.39 5.00
N SER A 21 3.93 -2.64 4.90
CA SER A 21 3.33 -3.65 4.02
C SER A 21 1.88 -3.97 4.42
N ALA A 22 1.54 -3.86 5.71
CA ALA A 22 0.16 -3.96 6.18
C ALA A 22 -0.72 -2.79 5.69
N ASP A 23 -0.19 -1.57 5.62
CA ASP A 23 -0.93 -0.41 5.08
C ASP A 23 -1.25 -0.62 3.60
N VAL A 24 -0.27 -1.12 2.83
CA VAL A 24 -0.42 -1.47 1.42
C VAL A 24 -1.48 -2.54 1.23
N HIS A 25 -1.40 -3.63 2.00
CA HIS A 25 -2.38 -4.72 1.94
C HIS A 25 -3.79 -4.23 2.26
N ASN A 26 -3.95 -3.42 3.30
CA ASN A 26 -5.26 -2.86 3.67
C ASN A 26 -5.84 -1.98 2.55
N ALA A 27 -5.00 -1.16 1.90
CA ALA A 27 -5.40 -0.36 0.75
C ALA A 27 -5.80 -1.23 -0.46
N TRP A 28 -5.02 -2.27 -0.76
CA TRP A 28 -5.35 -3.24 -1.81
C TRP A 28 -6.63 -4.01 -1.49
N ALA A 29 -6.83 -4.44 -0.24
CA ALA A 29 -8.00 -5.20 0.19
C ALA A 29 -9.27 -4.37 0.10
N ALA A 30 -9.22 -3.09 0.51
CA ALA A 30 -10.34 -2.15 0.35
C ALA A 30 -10.71 -1.96 -1.14
N TRP A 31 -9.70 -1.88 -2.01
CA TRP A 31 -9.91 -1.81 -3.46
C TRP A 31 -10.47 -3.12 -4.03
N MET A 32 -9.92 -4.27 -3.63
CA MET A 32 -10.31 -5.58 -4.14
C MET A 32 -11.71 -5.96 -3.67
N ALA A 33 -12.12 -5.61 -2.45
CA ALA A 33 -13.46 -5.89 -1.94
C ALA A 33 -14.57 -5.24 -2.79
N GLY A 34 -14.30 -4.08 -3.41
CA GLY A 34 -15.22 -3.44 -4.36
C GLY A 34 -15.20 -4.06 -5.76
N ARG A 35 -14.24 -4.96 -6.06
CA ARG A 35 -14.07 -5.64 -7.35
C ARG A 35 -14.52 -7.08 -7.32
N ASP A 36 -14.06 -7.82 -6.32
CA ASP A 36 -14.31 -9.22 -6.05
C ASP A 36 -14.19 -9.45 -4.54
N SER A 37 -15.32 -9.41 -3.84
CA SER A 37 -15.38 -9.63 -2.39
C SER A 37 -15.09 -11.08 -1.98
N GLY A 38 -15.02 -12.03 -2.94
CA GLY A 38 -14.69 -13.43 -2.69
C GLY A 38 -13.20 -13.75 -2.86
N HIS A 39 -12.37 -12.77 -3.19
CA HIS A 39 -10.96 -12.99 -3.48
C HIS A 39 -10.23 -13.60 -2.26
N ALA A 40 -9.56 -14.74 -2.45
CA ALA A 40 -8.99 -15.57 -1.37
C ALA A 40 -7.93 -14.90 -0.46
N GLN A 41 -7.41 -13.74 -0.87
CA GLN A 41 -6.45 -12.95 -0.10
C GLN A 41 -7.08 -11.78 0.67
N LEU A 42 -8.40 -11.64 0.65
CA LEU A 42 -9.15 -10.71 1.51
C LEU A 42 -9.21 -11.24 2.95
N LYS A 43 -8.07 -11.19 3.64
CA LYS A 43 -7.90 -11.59 5.04
C LYS A 43 -6.89 -10.67 5.72
N PRO A 44 -6.84 -10.61 7.06
CA PRO A 44 -5.84 -9.82 7.77
C PRO A 44 -4.40 -10.09 7.31
N TYR A 45 -3.57 -9.04 7.23
CA TYR A 45 -2.17 -9.15 6.78
C TYR A 45 -1.36 -10.23 7.51
N PRO A 46 -1.47 -10.41 8.84
CA PRO A 46 -0.73 -11.46 9.55
C PRO A 46 -1.13 -12.90 9.16
N GLU A 47 -2.25 -13.08 8.46
CA GLU A 47 -2.76 -14.39 8.02
C GLU A 47 -2.36 -14.71 6.57
N LEU A 48 -1.61 -13.82 5.91
CA LEU A 48 -1.06 -14.07 4.59
C LEU A 48 0.09 -15.07 4.67
N ALA A 49 0.23 -15.89 3.62
CA ALA A 49 1.46 -16.65 3.43
C ALA A 49 2.63 -15.67 3.22
N PRO A 50 3.85 -15.97 3.73
CA PRO A 50 5.00 -15.06 3.62
C PRO A 50 5.29 -14.60 2.19
N GLU A 51 5.10 -15.48 1.20
CA GLU A 51 5.33 -15.18 -0.22
C GLU A 51 4.27 -14.23 -0.80
N VAL A 52 3.06 -14.25 -0.24
CA VAL A 52 1.99 -13.33 -0.62
C VAL A 52 2.23 -11.97 0.02
N ALA A 53 2.51 -11.93 1.33
CA ALA A 53 2.84 -10.71 2.07
C ALA A 53 4.08 -9.99 1.49
N GLY A 54 5.08 -10.73 1.01
CA GLY A 54 6.26 -10.18 0.36
C GLY A 54 5.98 -9.40 -0.94
N ARG A 55 4.77 -9.53 -1.52
CA ARG A 55 4.36 -8.73 -2.68
C ARG A 55 4.05 -7.28 -2.27
N ASP A 56 3.49 -7.08 -1.08
CA ASP A 56 3.13 -5.76 -0.55
C ASP A 56 4.38 -4.93 -0.24
N GLU A 57 5.45 -5.58 0.20
CA GLU A 57 6.74 -4.93 0.52
C GLU A 57 7.32 -4.14 -0.65
N ARG A 58 7.17 -4.65 -1.88
CA ARG A 58 7.67 -3.96 -3.07
C ARG A 58 6.97 -2.62 -3.28
N TYR A 59 5.67 -2.55 -3.01
CA TYR A 59 4.90 -1.31 -3.11
C TYR A 59 5.16 -0.40 -1.92
N ALA A 60 5.29 -0.96 -0.71
CA ALA A 60 5.63 -0.19 0.47
C ALA A 60 6.97 0.52 0.29
N GLU A 61 7.99 -0.18 -0.21
CA GLU A 61 9.29 0.42 -0.50
C GLU A 61 9.22 1.48 -1.61
N ALA A 62 8.48 1.23 -2.69
CA ALA A 62 8.29 2.23 -3.74
C ALA A 62 7.64 3.52 -3.19
N ILE A 63 6.63 3.41 -2.32
CA ILE A 63 6.00 4.55 -1.68
C ILE A 63 7.01 5.29 -0.79
N ARG A 64 7.77 4.57 0.04
CA ARG A 64 8.80 5.18 0.90
C ARG A 64 9.88 5.89 0.09
N GLN A 65 10.29 5.35 -1.07
CA GLN A 65 11.24 6.01 -1.97
C GLN A 65 10.69 7.35 -2.47
N VAL A 66 9.44 7.39 -2.94
CA VAL A 66 8.80 8.64 -3.39
C VAL A 66 8.67 9.62 -2.22
N ALA A 67 8.34 9.15 -1.02
CA ALA A 67 8.26 9.99 0.17
C ALA A 67 9.60 10.69 0.47
N ARG A 68 10.72 9.95 0.40
CA ARG A 68 12.08 10.51 0.56
C ARG A 68 12.40 11.55 -0.52
N LEU A 69 12.04 11.30 -1.78
CA LEU A 69 12.23 12.25 -2.88
C LEU A 69 11.40 13.54 -2.69
N MET A 70 10.15 13.41 -2.24
CA MET A 70 9.30 14.57 -1.95
C MET A 70 9.83 15.41 -0.78
N ALA A 71 10.39 14.76 0.25
CA ALA A 71 11.01 15.47 1.36
C ALA A 71 12.27 16.23 0.92
N ALA A 72 13.08 15.64 0.05
CA ALA A 72 14.28 16.29 -0.50
C ALA A 72 13.95 17.49 -1.41
N ASN A 73 12.81 17.45 -2.11
CA ASN A 73 12.37 18.48 -3.07
C ASN A 73 11.48 19.56 -2.45
N ARG A 74 11.23 19.55 -1.14
CA ARG A 74 10.41 20.57 -0.49
C ARG A 74 11.24 21.86 -0.35
N PRO A 75 10.79 23.01 -0.89
CA PRO A 75 11.49 24.28 -0.72
C PRO A 75 11.61 24.58 0.79
N ARG A 76 12.81 25.02 1.21
CA ARG A 76 13.09 25.44 2.59
C ARG A 76 12.30 26.69 2.96
#